data_AF-A0A943HX52-F1
#
_entry.id   AF-A0A943HX52-F1
#
_cell.length_a   1.000
_cell.length_b   1.000
_cell.length_c   1.000
_cell.angle_alpha   90.00
_cell.angle_beta   90.00
_cell.angle_gamma   90.00
#
_symmetry.space_group_name_H-M   'P 1'
#
loop_
_entity.id
_entity.type
_entity.pdbx_description
1 polymer ?
#
loop_
_entity_poly.entity_id
_entity_poly.type
_entity_poly.pdbx_seq_one_letter_code
_entity_poly.pdbx_strand_id
1 'polypeptide(L)'
;MSFLQSRVAALSADTAFKYRKALSEFNSFLSCHKLSVNNLSAATICDWVTEMFRQGLSTATIAQRLNILNSLFKQAADKGYMCQCNAPREIARIIESADFKLPPLLRPSIFDNCLSTLREFINDDKEHNNVSGDILVFSVLNRALPLKDIINLNKDDLTGFNGYSSHILERNTDPRRKYIFDLRQSYRTQKQIYSSVSDELGRRFSTLMNHGNFSFEDLAGSLWVSIAIRCGATASEALDCISNPAPYTVPKFHKRTGNSSDNREKWSKSVEAMLTYTLPKWYAMRLRRGVSFEEVKKETLKLQPAPELFYPVETIRKHLRGKSAVIERPFITQTVFFKTNPENIRPMFSRIGDKAWCIRTSGNFDAPYAAIPQADMLRFQKAIGVFSADSEIFPLGSLTPKPGESVILIQADYSGREAVIEDVFENNCSTVMFRVKLTTDYGYEWRAKIDARQVELISRAD
;
A
#
# COMPACT_ATOMS: atom_id res chain seq x y z
N MET A 1 22.56 -3.67 34.20
CA MET A 1 22.42 -2.20 34.16
C MET A 1 22.91 -1.48 35.42
N SER A 2 22.55 -1.94 36.61
CA SER A 2 22.98 -1.35 37.89
C SER A 2 24.49 -1.14 38.01
N PHE A 3 25.31 -2.11 37.61
CA PHE A 3 26.77 -1.99 37.61
C PHE A 3 27.29 -0.86 36.71
N LEU A 4 26.72 -0.70 35.51
CA LEU A 4 27.16 0.35 34.58
C LEU A 4 26.83 1.74 35.15
N GLN A 5 25.64 1.88 35.75
CA GLN A 5 25.20 3.13 36.38
C GLN A 5 26.07 3.52 37.58
N SER A 6 26.44 2.55 38.43
CA SER A 6 27.33 2.81 39.58
C SER A 6 28.73 3.24 39.16
N ARG A 7 29.26 2.67 38.06
CA ARG A 7 30.56 3.10 37.49
C ARG A 7 30.53 4.52 36.99
N VAL A 8 29.46 4.91 36.29
CA VAL A 8 29.31 6.28 35.79
C VAL A 8 29.18 7.28 36.95
N ALA A 9 28.57 6.89 38.07
CA ALA A 9 28.46 7.72 39.26
C ALA A 9 29.80 8.01 39.95
N ALA A 10 30.81 7.15 39.75
CA ALA A 10 32.15 7.30 40.35
C ALA A 10 33.12 8.17 39.51
N LEU A 11 32.70 8.70 38.35
CA LEU A 11 33.53 9.53 37.47
C LEU A 11 33.48 11.01 37.86
N SER A 12 34.48 11.80 37.44
CA SER A 12 34.48 13.26 37.57
C SER A 12 33.28 13.91 36.84
N ALA A 13 32.80 15.06 37.32
CA ALA A 13 31.53 15.66 36.86
C ALA A 13 31.39 15.77 35.33
N ASP A 14 32.40 16.30 34.64
CA ASP A 14 32.38 16.49 33.18
C ASP A 14 32.41 15.17 32.40
N THR A 15 33.16 14.18 32.90
CA THR A 15 33.26 12.86 32.28
C THR A 15 31.99 12.06 32.54
N ALA A 16 31.45 12.14 33.76
CA ALA A 16 30.21 11.50 34.17
C ALA A 16 29.04 11.99 33.32
N PHE A 17 28.94 13.28 32.99
CA PHE A 17 27.85 13.81 32.16
C PHE A 17 27.78 13.11 30.78
N LYS A 18 28.91 13.03 30.07
CA LYS A 18 28.99 12.39 28.74
C LYS A 18 28.66 10.90 28.82
N TYR A 19 29.17 10.22 29.85
CA TYR A 19 28.92 8.79 30.08
C TYR A 19 27.45 8.51 30.45
N ARG A 20 26.84 9.33 31.31
CA ARG A 20 25.41 9.23 31.68
C ARG A 20 24.53 9.39 30.45
N LYS A 21 24.82 10.38 29.60
CA LYS A 21 24.05 10.62 28.38
C LYS A 21 24.09 9.41 27.44
N ALA A 22 25.28 8.91 27.11
CA ALA A 22 25.43 7.75 26.22
C ALA A 22 24.75 6.49 26.79
N LEU A 23 24.91 6.22 28.09
CA LEU A 23 24.28 5.07 28.75
C LEU A 23 22.76 5.21 28.81
N SER A 24 22.24 6.42 29.05
CA SER A 24 20.81 6.69 29.09
C SER A 24 20.17 6.48 27.71
N GLU A 25 20.77 7.02 26.65
CA GLU A 25 20.26 6.86 25.28
C GLU A 25 20.30 5.39 24.83
N PHE A 26 21.35 4.66 25.20
CA PHE A 26 21.42 3.22 24.97
C PHE A 26 20.35 2.46 25.74
N ASN A 27 20.12 2.80 27.02
CA ASN A 27 19.07 2.17 27.82
C ASN A 27 17.68 2.44 27.26
N SER A 28 17.42 3.67 26.80
CA SER A 28 16.15 4.03 26.15
C SER A 28 15.94 3.19 24.89
N PHE A 29 16.97 3.03 24.05
CA PHE A 29 16.92 2.16 22.88
C PHE A 29 16.58 0.71 23.26
N LEU A 30 17.29 0.12 24.22
CA LEU A 30 17.02 -1.25 24.67
C LEU A 30 15.60 -1.41 25.22
N SER A 31 15.13 -0.43 25.99
CA SER A 31 13.78 -0.45 26.58
C SER A 31 12.70 -0.38 25.50
N CYS A 32 12.86 0.50 24.50
CA CYS A 32 11.93 0.63 23.38
C CYS A 32 11.80 -0.67 22.57
N HIS A 33 12.90 -1.41 22.41
CA HIS A 33 12.93 -2.66 21.65
C HIS A 33 12.81 -3.92 22.53
N LYS A 34 12.54 -3.78 23.83
CA LYS A 34 12.46 -4.89 24.81
C LYS A 34 13.70 -5.81 24.82
N LEU A 35 14.88 -5.22 24.61
CA LEU A 35 16.17 -5.90 24.60
C LEU A 35 16.81 -5.87 25.99
N SER A 36 17.65 -6.88 26.28
CA SER A 36 18.37 -6.98 27.56
C SER A 36 19.87 -6.77 27.37
N VAL A 37 20.48 -6.04 28.30
CA VAL A 37 21.94 -5.85 28.37
C VAL A 37 22.70 -7.16 28.58
N ASN A 38 22.05 -8.18 29.14
CA ASN A 38 22.72 -9.46 29.41
C ASN A 38 22.87 -10.30 28.14
N ASN A 39 22.06 -10.04 27.11
CA ASN A 39 22.03 -10.79 25.85
C ASN A 39 22.39 -9.89 24.65
N LEU A 40 23.36 -9.00 24.83
CA LEU A 40 23.80 -8.12 23.74
C LEU A 40 24.53 -8.91 22.66
N SER A 41 24.06 -8.76 21.43
CA SER A 41 24.77 -9.23 20.24
C SER A 41 25.45 -8.08 19.52
N ALA A 42 26.36 -8.38 18.60
CA ALA A 42 26.90 -7.37 17.68
C ALA A 42 25.77 -6.68 16.89
N ALA A 43 24.73 -7.42 16.50
CA ALA A 43 23.57 -6.89 15.80
C ALA A 43 22.83 -5.82 16.61
N THR A 44 22.70 -5.98 17.93
CA THR A 44 22.10 -4.97 18.81
C THR A 44 22.87 -3.65 18.79
N ILE A 45 24.21 -3.72 18.77
CA ILE A 45 25.05 -2.51 18.68
C ILE A 45 24.93 -1.87 17.30
N CYS A 46 24.92 -2.68 16.24
CA CYS A 46 24.69 -2.19 14.89
C CYS A 46 23.33 -1.47 14.79
N ASP A 47 22.25 -2.06 15.31
CA ASP A 47 20.91 -1.48 15.31
C ASP A 47 20.86 -0.13 16.03
N TRP A 48 21.53 -0.01 17.18
CA TRP A 48 21.63 1.25 17.90
C TRP A 48 22.39 2.33 17.11
N VAL A 49 23.46 1.94 16.40
CA VAL A 49 24.19 2.85 15.53
C VAL A 49 23.33 3.35 14.37
N THR A 50 22.55 2.47 13.74
CA THR A 50 21.59 2.86 12.70
C THR A 50 20.55 3.84 13.24
N GLU A 51 20.03 3.61 14.43
CA GLU A 51 19.09 4.50 15.09
C GLU A 51 19.69 5.88 15.38
N MET A 52 20.95 5.95 15.84
CA MET A 52 21.64 7.23 16.05
C MET A 52 21.87 7.99 14.73
N PHE A 53 22.24 7.30 13.66
CA PHE A 53 22.34 7.94 12.34
C PHE A 53 21.00 8.46 11.85
N ARG A 54 19.91 7.70 12.05
CA ARG A 54 18.55 8.11 11.71
C ARG A 54 18.10 9.35 12.47
N GLN A 55 18.54 9.50 13.73
CA GLN A 55 18.32 10.68 14.56
C GLN A 55 19.18 11.90 14.13
N GLY A 56 20.07 11.74 13.14
CA GLY A 56 20.87 12.83 12.59
C GLY A 56 22.19 13.09 13.31
N LEU A 57 22.69 12.14 14.10
CA LEU A 57 23.96 12.32 14.81
C LEU A 57 25.16 12.19 13.87
N SER A 58 26.20 12.97 14.14
CA SER A 58 27.46 12.90 13.40
C SER A 58 28.24 11.62 13.71
N THR A 59 29.05 11.16 12.74
CA THR A 59 29.95 10.02 12.90
C THR A 59 30.85 10.16 14.13
N ALA A 60 31.41 11.36 14.36
CA ALA A 60 32.24 11.66 15.52
C ALA A 60 31.47 11.48 16.86
N THR A 61 30.22 11.94 16.92
CA THR A 61 29.38 11.78 18.12
C THR A 61 29.06 10.31 18.37
N ILE A 62 28.76 9.56 17.31
CA ILE A 62 28.45 8.14 17.42
C ILE A 62 29.68 7.33 17.85
N ALA A 63 30.84 7.59 17.24
CA ALA A 63 32.10 6.94 17.61
C ALA A 63 32.47 7.22 19.07
N GLN A 64 32.28 8.47 19.54
CA GLN A 64 32.46 8.81 20.95
C GLN A 64 31.56 7.96 21.87
N ARG A 65 30.28 7.82 21.54
CA ARG A 65 29.33 7.00 22.33
C ARG A 65 29.71 5.52 22.33
N LEU A 66 30.15 4.99 21.19
CA LEU A 66 30.61 3.61 21.08
C LEU A 66 31.88 3.36 21.90
N ASN A 67 32.83 4.31 21.91
CA ASN A 67 34.04 4.22 22.72
C ASN A 67 33.71 4.27 24.23
N ILE A 68 32.75 5.09 24.63
CA ILE A 68 32.21 5.11 26.01
C ILE A 68 31.61 3.74 26.37
N LEU A 69 30.72 3.19 25.53
CA LEU A 69 30.13 1.87 25.77
C LEU A 69 31.19 0.78 25.83
N ASN A 70 32.17 0.78 24.92
CA ASN A 70 33.26 -0.18 24.91
C ASN A 70 34.06 -0.15 26.24
N SER A 71 34.36 1.04 26.76
CA SER A 71 35.04 1.19 28.06
C SER A 71 34.20 0.59 29.21
N LEU A 72 32.91 0.91 29.23
CA LEU A 72 31.99 0.41 30.25
C LEU A 72 31.79 -1.12 30.17
N PHE A 73 31.65 -1.67 28.96
CA PHE A 73 31.47 -3.11 28.74
C PHE A 73 32.72 -3.90 29.11
N LYS A 74 33.92 -3.40 28.79
CA LYS A 74 35.18 -4.02 29.22
C LYS A 74 35.27 -4.10 30.73
N GLN A 75 35.02 -3.01 31.45
CA GLN A 75 35.04 -3.00 32.91
C GLN A 75 34.01 -3.96 33.53
N ALA A 76 32.85 -4.11 32.89
CA ALA A 76 31.83 -5.06 33.33
C ALA A 76 32.23 -6.52 33.04
N ALA A 77 32.84 -6.78 31.89
CA ALA A 77 33.36 -8.10 31.51
C ALA A 77 34.53 -8.54 32.39
N ASP A 78 35.47 -7.64 32.70
CA ASP A 78 36.60 -7.89 33.62
C ASP A 78 36.14 -8.24 35.03
N LYS A 79 34.92 -7.85 35.39
CA LYS A 79 34.27 -8.16 36.68
C LYS A 79 33.26 -9.31 36.59
N GLY A 80 33.15 -9.97 35.43
CA GLY A 80 32.27 -11.13 35.24
C GLY A 80 30.77 -10.81 35.13
N TYR A 81 30.38 -9.54 34.98
CA TYR A 81 28.97 -9.15 34.87
C TYR A 81 28.40 -9.32 33.46
N MET A 82 29.24 -9.49 32.44
CA MET A 82 28.82 -9.73 31.05
C MET A 82 29.93 -10.41 30.23
N CYS A 83 29.58 -10.99 29.09
CA CYS A 83 30.55 -11.51 28.13
C CYS A 83 31.35 -10.37 27.47
N GLN A 84 32.60 -10.66 27.07
CA GLN A 84 33.39 -9.71 26.29
C GLN A 84 32.71 -9.42 24.94
N CYS A 85 32.53 -8.14 24.63
CA CYS A 85 31.93 -7.67 23.39
C CYS A 85 32.79 -6.55 22.78
N ASN A 86 33.42 -6.84 21.64
CA ASN A 86 34.28 -5.88 20.92
C ASN A 86 33.53 -5.08 19.85
N ALA A 87 32.25 -5.40 19.59
CA ALA A 87 31.45 -4.79 18.53
C ALA A 87 31.43 -3.25 18.57
N PRO A 88 31.28 -2.57 19.74
CA PRO A 88 31.28 -1.10 19.75
C PRO A 88 32.59 -0.51 19.23
N ARG A 89 33.74 -1.10 19.57
CA ARG A 89 35.06 -0.63 19.09
C ARG A 89 35.25 -0.90 17.61
N GLU A 90 34.86 -2.08 17.14
CA GLU A 90 34.98 -2.46 15.72
C GLU A 90 34.12 -1.56 14.84
N ILE A 91 32.86 -1.32 15.22
CA ILE A 91 31.96 -0.44 14.49
C ILE A 91 32.45 1.01 14.53
N ALA A 92 32.98 1.49 15.67
CA ALA A 92 33.56 2.83 15.76
C ALA A 92 34.69 3.04 14.74
N ARG A 93 35.61 2.08 14.60
CA ARG A 93 36.67 2.14 13.58
C ARG A 93 36.13 2.16 12.16
N ILE A 94 35.06 1.41 11.88
CA ILE A 94 34.45 1.38 10.54
C ILE A 94 33.86 2.74 10.21
N ILE A 95 33.12 3.37 11.13
CA ILE A 95 32.46 4.67 10.86
C ILE A 95 33.44 5.86 10.86
N GLU A 96 34.60 5.72 11.51
CA GLU A 96 35.69 6.71 11.48
C GLU A 96 36.58 6.58 10.22
N SER A 97 36.46 5.47 9.49
CA SER A 97 37.23 5.27 8.26
C SER A 97 36.83 6.26 7.16
N ALA A 98 37.80 6.70 6.36
CA ALA A 98 37.57 7.64 5.26
C ALA A 98 36.61 7.09 4.19
N ASP A 99 36.51 5.77 4.08
CA ASP A 99 35.66 5.07 3.11
C ASP A 99 34.20 4.92 3.57
N PHE A 100 33.89 5.29 4.83
CA PHE A 100 32.53 5.19 5.34
C PHE A 100 31.62 6.20 4.66
N LYS A 101 30.61 5.70 3.98
CA LYS A 101 29.52 6.49 3.40
C LYS A 101 28.23 6.19 4.15
N LEU A 102 27.63 7.24 4.72
CA LEU A 102 26.32 7.16 5.35
C LEU A 102 25.26 6.77 4.29
N PRO A 103 24.48 5.69 4.51
CA PRO A 103 23.38 5.35 3.62
C PRO A 103 22.37 6.51 3.48
N PRO A 104 21.98 6.89 2.24
CA PRO A 104 21.21 8.11 1.99
C PRO A 104 19.82 8.11 2.67
N LEU A 105 19.12 6.97 2.75
CA LEU A 105 17.77 6.87 3.32
C LEU A 105 17.75 6.97 4.86
N LEU A 106 18.90 7.01 5.53
CA LEU A 106 18.95 7.35 6.95
C LEU A 106 18.73 8.85 7.18
N ARG A 107 18.98 9.68 6.16
CA ARG A 107 18.70 11.12 6.24
C ARG A 107 17.19 11.35 6.15
N PRO A 108 16.56 12.06 7.11
CA PRO A 108 15.12 12.27 7.11
C PRO A 108 14.59 12.89 5.82
N SER A 109 15.23 13.94 5.30
CA SER A 109 14.79 14.62 4.08
C SER A 109 14.80 13.74 2.84
N ILE A 110 15.82 12.89 2.65
CA ILE A 110 15.89 11.96 1.52
C ILE A 110 14.80 10.90 1.65
N PHE A 111 14.61 10.35 2.85
CA PHE A 111 13.53 9.40 3.10
C PHE A 111 12.16 10.00 2.80
N ASP A 112 11.87 11.20 3.29
CA ASP A 112 10.58 11.85 3.11
C ASP A 112 10.29 12.13 1.63
N ASN A 113 11.31 12.53 0.86
CA ASN A 113 11.20 12.70 -0.59
C ASN A 113 10.91 11.37 -1.29
N CYS A 114 11.65 10.30 -0.97
CA CYS A 114 11.42 8.98 -1.55
C CYS A 114 10.04 8.41 -1.20
N LEU A 115 9.59 8.59 0.04
CA LEU A 115 8.25 8.18 0.49
C LEU A 115 7.16 8.98 -0.25
N SER A 116 7.38 10.27 -0.49
CA SER A 116 6.47 11.11 -1.27
C SER A 116 6.37 10.62 -2.72
N THR A 117 7.50 10.29 -3.36
CA THR A 117 7.51 9.71 -4.71
C THR A 117 6.78 8.36 -4.77
N LEU A 118 6.94 7.49 -3.77
CA LEU A 118 6.15 6.24 -3.70
C LEU A 118 4.65 6.53 -3.61
N ARG A 119 4.26 7.52 -2.80
CA ARG A 119 2.86 7.93 -2.66
C ARG A 119 2.31 8.59 -3.93
N GLU A 120 3.15 9.29 -4.69
CA GLU A 120 2.76 9.80 -6.01
C GLU A 120 2.40 8.66 -6.96
N PHE A 121 3.21 7.60 -7.04
CA PHE A 121 2.89 6.41 -7.86
C PHE A 121 1.60 5.70 -7.44
N ILE A 122 1.32 5.71 -6.14
CA ILE A 122 0.06 5.19 -5.60
C ILE A 122 -1.12 6.08 -6.03
N ASN A 123 -0.97 7.40 -6.00
CA ASN A 123 -2.03 8.37 -6.33
C ASN A 123 -2.24 8.59 -7.84
N ASP A 124 -1.32 8.15 -8.68
CA ASP A 124 -1.35 8.30 -10.15
C ASP A 124 -2.35 7.31 -10.78
N ASP A 125 -3.63 7.40 -10.38
CA ASP A 125 -4.73 6.60 -10.94
C ASP A 125 -5.22 7.15 -12.30
N LYS A 126 -4.70 8.31 -12.74
CA LYS A 126 -5.28 9.08 -13.86
C LYS A 126 -4.65 8.81 -15.22
N GLU A 127 -3.44 8.27 -15.28
CA GLU A 127 -2.80 7.90 -16.54
C GLU A 127 -2.14 6.53 -16.38
N HIS A 128 -2.54 5.53 -17.19
CA HIS A 128 -2.02 4.15 -17.19
C HIS A 128 -0.53 4.07 -17.67
N ASN A 129 0.27 5.10 -17.41
CA ASN A 129 1.59 5.31 -18.01
C ASN A 129 2.77 5.02 -17.07
N ASN A 130 2.54 4.73 -15.78
CA ASN A 130 3.64 4.56 -14.82
C ASN A 130 3.82 3.12 -14.31
N VAL A 131 3.89 2.17 -15.25
CA VAL A 131 4.09 0.74 -14.97
C VAL A 131 5.32 0.48 -14.10
N SER A 132 6.42 1.21 -14.32
CA SER A 132 7.65 1.07 -13.50
C SER A 132 7.44 1.50 -12.05
N GLY A 133 6.68 2.56 -11.80
CA GLY A 133 6.28 3.00 -10.46
C GLY A 133 5.42 1.96 -9.76
N ASP A 134 4.45 1.39 -10.48
CA ASP A 134 3.57 0.33 -9.98
C ASP A 134 4.33 -0.91 -9.57
N ILE A 135 5.29 -1.34 -10.39
CA ILE A 135 6.20 -2.45 -10.11
C ILE A 135 7.01 -2.19 -8.83
N LEU A 136 7.52 -0.97 -8.64
CA LEU A 136 8.27 -0.62 -7.44
C LEU A 136 7.38 -0.65 -6.19
N VAL A 137 6.22 0.00 -6.24
CA VAL A 137 5.27 0.02 -5.11
C VAL A 137 4.83 -1.40 -4.78
N PHE A 138 4.49 -2.20 -5.79
CA PHE A 138 4.11 -3.60 -5.63
C PHE A 138 5.24 -4.41 -4.99
N SER A 139 6.49 -4.22 -5.43
CA SER A 139 7.66 -4.86 -4.81
C SER A 139 7.77 -4.51 -3.32
N VAL A 140 7.67 -3.22 -2.97
CA VAL A 140 7.76 -2.76 -1.58
C VAL A 140 6.60 -3.33 -0.75
N LEU A 141 5.35 -3.26 -1.21
CA LEU A 141 4.22 -3.83 -0.47
C LEU A 141 4.37 -5.33 -0.20
N ASN A 142 5.07 -6.04 -1.08
CA ASN A 142 5.30 -7.48 -0.98
C ASN A 142 6.72 -7.84 -0.49
N ARG A 143 7.24 -7.07 0.48
CA ARG A 143 8.53 -7.32 1.16
C ARG A 143 9.75 -7.31 0.23
N ALA A 144 9.81 -6.29 -0.62
CA ALA A 144 10.83 -6.13 -1.65
C ALA A 144 10.91 -7.37 -2.56
N LEU A 145 9.77 -7.75 -3.16
CA LEU A 145 9.73 -8.86 -4.11
C LEU A 145 10.67 -8.59 -5.31
N PRO A 146 11.53 -9.53 -5.73
CA PRO A 146 12.49 -9.31 -6.81
C PRO A 146 11.80 -8.98 -8.15
N LEU A 147 12.45 -8.15 -8.98
CA LEU A 147 11.87 -7.71 -10.26
C LEU A 147 11.55 -8.90 -11.17
N LYS A 148 12.46 -9.89 -11.22
CA LYS A 148 12.30 -11.10 -12.03
C LYS A 148 11.00 -11.87 -11.72
N ASP A 149 10.52 -11.81 -10.49
CA ASP A 149 9.31 -12.53 -10.08
C ASP A 149 8.09 -11.71 -10.47
N ILE A 150 8.17 -10.38 -10.35
CA ILE A 150 7.09 -9.43 -10.71
C ILE A 150 6.83 -9.41 -12.22
N ILE A 151 7.88 -9.35 -13.06
CA ILE A 151 7.71 -9.23 -14.53
C ILE A 151 7.03 -10.45 -15.18
N ASN A 152 7.06 -11.59 -14.49
CA ASN A 152 6.51 -12.86 -14.96
C ASN A 152 5.11 -13.15 -14.37
N LEU A 153 4.58 -12.27 -13.51
CA LEU A 153 3.23 -12.42 -12.97
C LEU A 153 2.20 -12.43 -14.09
N ASN A 154 1.33 -13.43 -14.05
CA ASN A 154 0.22 -13.62 -14.96
C ASN A 154 -1.13 -13.62 -14.23
N LYS A 155 -2.22 -13.74 -14.98
CA LYS A 155 -3.59 -13.71 -14.44
C LYS A 155 -3.91 -14.85 -13.46
N ASP A 156 -3.22 -15.98 -13.57
CA ASP A 156 -3.41 -17.13 -12.70
C ASP A 156 -2.77 -16.90 -11.31
N ASP A 157 -1.80 -15.97 -11.22
CA ASP A 157 -1.06 -15.65 -9.98
C ASP A 157 -1.78 -14.65 -9.06
N LEU A 158 -2.97 -14.17 -9.43
CA LEU A 158 -3.66 -13.06 -8.73
C LEU A 158 -4.15 -13.39 -7.32
N THR A 159 -4.35 -14.66 -6.99
CA THR A 159 -5.03 -15.10 -5.75
C THR A 159 -4.17 -15.01 -4.49
N GLY A 160 -2.87 -14.73 -4.61
CA GLY A 160 -1.93 -14.66 -3.49
C GLY A 160 -1.72 -13.28 -2.88
N PHE A 161 -2.31 -12.22 -3.44
CA PHE A 161 -2.04 -10.83 -3.05
C PHE A 161 -3.28 -10.18 -2.42
N ASN A 162 -3.07 -9.44 -1.33
CA ASN A 162 -4.12 -8.76 -0.59
C ASN A 162 -3.81 -7.25 -0.42
N GLY A 163 -4.75 -6.52 0.16
CA GLY A 163 -4.58 -5.11 0.49
C GLY A 163 -4.41 -4.23 -0.75
N TYR A 164 -3.53 -3.24 -0.68
CA TYR A 164 -3.29 -2.34 -1.81
C TYR A 164 -2.56 -3.03 -2.99
N SER A 165 -1.88 -4.16 -2.75
CA SER A 165 -1.24 -4.94 -3.81
C SER A 165 -2.26 -5.43 -4.85
N SER A 166 -3.43 -5.87 -4.42
CA SER A 166 -4.51 -6.32 -5.33
C SER A 166 -4.98 -5.18 -6.23
N HIS A 167 -5.06 -3.95 -5.72
CA HIS A 167 -5.43 -2.77 -6.50
C HIS A 167 -4.42 -2.48 -7.63
N ILE A 168 -3.12 -2.59 -7.33
CA ILE A 168 -2.07 -2.41 -8.34
C ILE A 168 -2.18 -3.48 -9.44
N LEU A 169 -2.43 -4.74 -9.06
CA LEU A 169 -2.59 -5.82 -10.04
C LEU A 169 -3.84 -5.61 -10.90
N GLU A 170 -4.97 -5.26 -10.29
CA GLU A 170 -6.23 -5.00 -11.00
C GLU A 170 -6.09 -3.86 -12.01
N ARG A 171 -5.50 -2.72 -11.62
CA ARG A 171 -5.34 -1.56 -12.54
C ARG A 171 -4.38 -1.81 -13.69
N ASN A 172 -3.47 -2.77 -13.56
CA ASN A 172 -2.54 -3.15 -14.64
C ASN A 172 -3.07 -4.31 -15.49
N THR A 173 -4.13 -5.01 -15.06
CA THR A 173 -4.65 -6.17 -15.78
C THR A 173 -5.39 -5.75 -17.04
N ASP A 174 -5.01 -6.35 -18.18
CA ASP A 174 -5.68 -6.16 -19.47
C ASP A 174 -6.33 -7.48 -19.93
N PRO A 175 -7.60 -7.50 -20.40
CA PRO A 175 -8.29 -8.73 -20.84
C PRO A 175 -7.55 -9.51 -21.93
N ARG A 176 -6.84 -8.84 -22.84
CA ARG A 176 -6.17 -9.43 -24.00
C ARG A 176 -4.72 -9.88 -23.71
N ARG A 177 -4.10 -9.36 -22.64
CA ARG A 177 -2.70 -9.66 -22.29
C ARG A 177 -2.58 -10.79 -21.27
N LYS A 178 -1.59 -11.67 -21.44
CA LYS A 178 -1.31 -12.78 -20.50
C LYS A 178 -0.71 -12.28 -19.17
N TYR A 179 0.31 -11.42 -19.27
CA TYR A 179 1.03 -10.88 -18.13
C TYR A 179 0.28 -9.72 -17.48
N ILE A 180 0.56 -9.43 -16.21
CA ILE A 180 -0.09 -8.32 -15.49
C ILE A 180 0.49 -6.96 -15.89
N PHE A 181 1.80 -6.75 -15.82
CA PHE A 181 2.41 -5.44 -16.17
C PHE A 181 2.74 -5.33 -17.66
N ASP A 182 2.34 -4.25 -18.33
CA ASP A 182 2.62 -4.10 -19.78
C ASP A 182 4.08 -3.67 -20.00
N LEU A 183 4.93 -4.68 -20.15
CA LEU A 183 6.37 -4.50 -20.36
C LEU A 183 6.78 -4.94 -21.77
N ARG A 184 5.79 -5.12 -22.67
CA ARG A 184 5.98 -5.66 -24.03
C ARG A 184 6.75 -6.99 -24.03
N GLN A 185 6.39 -7.90 -23.11
CA GLN A 185 7.06 -9.18 -22.91
C GLN A 185 7.13 -10.05 -24.17
N SER A 186 6.21 -9.89 -25.12
CA SER A 186 6.23 -10.60 -26.41
C SER A 186 7.36 -10.13 -27.35
N TYR A 187 7.88 -8.93 -27.16
CA TYR A 187 8.88 -8.30 -28.04
C TYR A 187 10.21 -7.98 -27.34
N ARG A 188 10.24 -8.03 -26.00
CA ARG A 188 11.41 -7.72 -25.19
C ARG A 188 11.86 -8.93 -24.39
N THR A 189 13.16 -9.18 -24.39
CA THR A 189 13.78 -10.15 -23.49
C THR A 189 13.68 -9.67 -22.04
N GLN A 190 13.71 -10.61 -21.07
CA GLN A 190 13.70 -10.26 -19.64
C GLN A 190 14.83 -9.28 -19.27
N LYS A 191 16.01 -9.41 -19.88
CA LYS A 191 17.14 -8.49 -19.66
C LYS A 191 16.83 -7.06 -20.12
N GLN A 192 16.18 -6.91 -21.28
CA GLN A 192 15.77 -5.60 -21.79
C GLN A 192 14.68 -4.97 -20.93
N ILE A 193 13.72 -5.77 -20.45
CA ILE A 193 12.68 -5.32 -19.53
C ILE A 193 13.30 -4.84 -18.22
N TYR A 194 14.19 -5.66 -17.64
CA TYR A 194 14.88 -5.35 -16.40
C TYR A 194 15.67 -4.04 -16.51
N SER A 195 16.44 -3.86 -17.59
CA SER A 195 17.15 -2.60 -17.85
C SER A 195 16.18 -1.44 -17.98
N SER A 196 15.12 -1.57 -18.77
CA SER A 196 14.14 -0.49 -19.01
C SER A 196 13.50 0.01 -17.71
N VAL A 197 13.05 -0.91 -16.84
CA VAL A 197 12.44 -0.56 -15.55
C VAL A 197 13.49 0.06 -14.62
N SER A 198 14.70 -0.51 -14.58
CA SER A 198 15.78 0.00 -13.73
C SER A 198 16.26 1.38 -14.17
N ASP A 199 16.35 1.64 -15.47
CA ASP A 199 16.77 2.93 -16.03
C ASP A 199 15.73 4.02 -15.78
N GLU A 200 14.43 3.68 -15.84
CA GLU A 200 13.35 4.61 -15.53
C GLU A 200 13.31 5.00 -14.06
N LEU A 201 13.34 4.00 -13.17
CA LEU A 201 13.38 4.25 -11.73
C LEU A 201 14.70 4.90 -11.32
N GLY A 202 15.81 4.51 -11.93
CA GLY A 202 17.12 5.10 -11.73
C GLY A 202 17.14 6.60 -12.03
N ARG A 203 16.54 7.03 -13.16
CA ARG A 203 16.42 8.47 -13.46
C ARG A 203 15.67 9.26 -12.38
N ARG A 204 14.64 8.68 -11.77
CA ARG A 204 13.86 9.34 -10.71
C ARG A 204 14.60 9.33 -9.36
N PHE A 205 15.15 8.18 -8.95
CA PHE A 205 15.70 7.99 -7.61
C PHE A 205 17.19 8.30 -7.48
N SER A 206 18.00 8.18 -8.55
CA SER A 206 19.43 8.50 -8.48
C SER A 206 19.67 9.99 -8.19
N THR A 207 18.82 10.88 -8.70
CA THR A 207 18.84 12.31 -8.37
C THR A 207 18.48 12.56 -6.90
N LEU A 208 17.48 11.84 -6.37
CA LEU A 208 17.04 11.99 -4.98
C LEU A 208 18.08 11.48 -3.98
N MET A 209 18.73 10.36 -4.27
CA MET A 209 19.68 9.70 -3.37
C MET A 209 21.14 10.14 -3.59
N ASN A 210 21.43 10.83 -4.69
CA ASN A 210 22.78 11.17 -5.15
C ASN A 210 23.72 9.94 -5.17
N HIS A 211 23.25 8.86 -5.79
CA HIS A 211 23.97 7.58 -5.86
C HIS A 211 24.24 7.16 -7.31
N GLY A 212 25.42 6.59 -7.58
CA GLY A 212 25.88 6.30 -8.94
C GLY A 212 25.36 4.99 -9.53
N ASN A 213 25.49 3.87 -8.81
CA ASN A 213 25.03 2.57 -9.30
C ASN A 213 23.62 2.30 -8.77
N PHE A 214 22.65 2.27 -9.67
CA PHE A 214 21.26 1.95 -9.38
C PHE A 214 20.99 0.47 -9.59
N SER A 215 20.25 -0.14 -8.66
CA SER A 215 19.72 -1.50 -8.77
C SER A 215 18.30 -1.51 -8.23
N PHE A 216 17.41 -2.23 -8.90
CA PHE A 216 16.02 -2.35 -8.47
C PHE A 216 15.92 -3.01 -7.10
N GLU A 217 16.61 -4.14 -6.89
CA GLU A 217 16.57 -4.89 -5.64
C GLU A 217 17.15 -4.07 -4.49
N ASP A 218 18.23 -3.32 -4.74
CA ASP A 218 18.82 -2.42 -3.75
C ASP A 218 17.86 -1.32 -3.36
N LEU A 219 17.15 -0.72 -4.32
CA LEU A 219 16.15 0.32 -4.06
C LEU A 219 14.97 -0.24 -3.27
N ALA A 220 14.33 -1.29 -3.78
CA ALA A 220 13.13 -1.88 -3.18
C ALA A 220 13.41 -2.38 -1.75
N GLY A 221 14.53 -3.09 -1.56
CA GLY A 221 14.95 -3.57 -0.25
C GLY A 221 15.26 -2.44 0.72
N SER A 222 15.95 -1.40 0.25
CA SER A 222 16.27 -0.24 1.09
C SER A 222 15.03 0.56 1.49
N LEU A 223 14.09 0.81 0.56
CA LEU A 223 12.84 1.50 0.84
C LEU A 223 12.01 0.73 1.87
N TRP A 224 11.85 -0.59 1.67
CA TRP A 224 11.12 -1.42 2.62
C TRP A 224 11.71 -1.36 4.03
N VAL A 225 13.03 -1.57 4.14
CA VAL A 225 13.73 -1.55 5.44
C VAL A 225 13.66 -0.18 6.08
N SER A 226 13.77 0.91 5.32
CA SER A 226 13.69 2.26 5.86
C SER A 226 12.31 2.55 6.43
N ILE A 227 11.25 2.18 5.72
CA ILE A 227 9.87 2.31 6.19
C ILE A 227 9.66 1.48 7.46
N ALA A 228 10.08 0.22 7.48
CA ALA A 228 9.94 -0.65 8.65
C ALA A 228 10.66 -0.10 9.89
N ILE A 229 11.88 0.44 9.74
CA ILE A 229 12.61 1.10 10.83
C ILE A 229 11.83 2.32 11.34
N ARG A 230 11.21 3.11 10.46
CA ARG A 230 10.37 4.25 10.87
C ARG A 230 9.04 3.84 11.51
N CYS A 231 8.58 2.61 11.26
CA CYS A 231 7.50 1.98 12.00
C CYS A 231 7.94 1.39 13.36
N GLY A 232 9.23 1.48 13.71
CA GLY A 232 9.77 1.06 15.01
C GLY A 232 10.47 -0.31 15.01
N ALA A 233 10.70 -0.94 13.86
CA ALA A 233 11.54 -2.13 13.78
C ALA A 233 13.02 -1.78 14.03
N THR A 234 13.80 -2.71 14.58
CA THR A 234 15.26 -2.57 14.49
C THR A 234 15.73 -2.83 13.06
N ALA A 235 16.92 -2.34 12.69
CA ALA A 235 17.47 -2.58 11.36
C ALA A 235 17.68 -4.08 11.07
N SER A 236 18.09 -4.86 12.07
CA SER A 236 18.23 -6.30 11.96
C SER A 236 16.87 -7.00 11.76
N GLU A 237 15.85 -6.65 12.57
CA GLU A 237 14.50 -7.20 12.41
C GLU A 237 13.94 -6.92 11.02
N ALA A 238 14.14 -5.70 10.50
CA ALA A 238 13.68 -5.29 9.18
C ALA A 238 14.43 -6.04 8.06
N LEU A 239 15.75 -6.17 8.16
CA LEU A 239 16.55 -6.91 7.19
C LEU A 239 16.16 -8.40 7.10
N ASP A 240 15.83 -9.02 8.23
CA ASP A 240 15.45 -10.45 8.29
C ASP A 240 14.02 -10.72 7.73
N CYS A 241 13.26 -9.65 7.42
CA CYS A 241 11.95 -9.75 6.77
C CYS A 241 12.02 -9.85 5.24
N ILE A 242 13.14 -9.47 4.62
CA ILE A 242 13.29 -9.37 3.16
C ILE A 242 14.44 -10.21 2.63
N SER A 243 14.37 -10.63 1.36
CA SER A 243 15.47 -11.35 0.70
C SER A 243 16.47 -10.41 0.03
N ASN A 244 16.03 -9.20 -0.35
CA ASN A 244 16.87 -8.24 -1.07
C ASN A 244 17.85 -7.49 -0.16
N PRO A 245 19.01 -7.06 -0.67
CA PRO A 245 19.91 -6.15 0.04
C PRO A 245 19.25 -4.78 0.28
N ALA A 246 19.73 -4.04 1.28
CA ALA A 246 19.24 -2.70 1.63
C ALA A 246 20.36 -1.67 1.80
N PRO A 247 21.26 -1.50 0.80
CA PRO A 247 22.48 -0.70 0.95
C PRO A 247 22.23 0.80 1.11
N TYR A 248 21.06 1.30 0.70
CA TYR A 248 20.71 2.71 0.83
C TYR A 248 20.15 3.08 2.22
N THR A 249 19.85 2.08 3.04
CA THR A 249 19.31 2.26 4.39
C THR A 249 20.23 1.73 5.47
N VAL A 250 20.78 0.53 5.28
CA VAL A 250 21.55 -0.13 6.33
C VAL A 250 23.05 0.00 6.06
N PRO A 251 23.86 0.46 7.05
CA PRO A 251 25.29 0.54 6.89
C PRO A 251 25.95 -0.82 6.62
N LYS A 252 27.08 -0.81 5.91
CA LYS A 252 27.81 -2.03 5.48
C LYS A 252 28.25 -2.97 6.62
N PHE A 253 28.31 -2.49 7.85
CA PHE A 253 28.70 -3.30 9.02
C PHE A 253 27.57 -4.19 9.54
N HIS A 254 26.31 -3.96 9.12
CA HIS A 254 25.23 -4.89 9.43
C HIS A 254 25.40 -6.19 8.65
N LYS A 255 25.19 -7.30 9.35
CA LYS A 255 25.06 -8.62 8.76
C LYS A 255 23.67 -9.14 9.08
N ARG A 256 23.07 -9.86 8.13
CA ARG A 256 21.82 -10.58 8.37
C ARG A 256 22.02 -11.58 9.49
N THR A 257 21.07 -11.64 10.41
CA THR A 257 21.18 -12.58 11.55
C THR A 257 20.67 -13.96 11.17
N GLY A 258 19.82 -14.05 10.13
CA GLY A 258 19.26 -15.32 9.66
C GLY A 258 18.13 -15.84 10.54
N ASN A 259 17.76 -15.11 11.58
CA ASN A 259 16.62 -15.45 12.43
C ASN A 259 15.33 -15.14 11.67
N SER A 260 14.46 -16.14 11.49
CA SER A 260 13.11 -15.87 11.01
C SER A 260 12.40 -15.00 12.03
N SER A 261 12.17 -13.73 11.72
CA SER A 261 11.48 -12.85 12.65
C SER A 261 10.01 -13.24 12.72
N ASP A 262 9.54 -13.62 13.92
CA ASP A 262 8.10 -13.81 14.22
C ASP A 262 7.28 -12.52 13.92
N ASN A 263 7.97 -11.38 13.78
CA ASN A 263 7.41 -10.07 13.48
C ASN A 263 7.21 -9.78 11.98
N ARG A 264 7.48 -10.72 11.06
CA ARG A 264 7.35 -10.49 9.60
C ARG A 264 6.00 -9.88 9.21
N GLU A 265 4.91 -10.51 9.61
CA GLU A 265 3.56 -10.06 9.27
C GLU A 265 3.23 -8.70 9.89
N LYS A 266 3.68 -8.46 11.12
CA LYS A 266 3.51 -7.19 11.83
C LYS A 266 4.16 -6.04 11.05
N TRP A 267 5.41 -6.23 10.62
CA TRP A 267 6.13 -5.19 9.90
C TRP A 267 5.61 -4.99 8.48
N SER A 268 5.20 -6.05 7.78
CA SER A 268 4.50 -5.95 6.49
C SER A 268 3.27 -5.04 6.59
N LYS A 269 2.38 -5.29 7.57
CA LYS A 269 1.19 -4.46 7.80
C LYS A 269 1.53 -3.02 8.14
N SER A 270 2.60 -2.80 8.90
CA SER A 270 3.05 -1.46 9.29
C SER A 270 3.59 -0.67 8.09
N VAL A 271 4.35 -1.33 7.19
CA VAL A 271 4.86 -0.75 5.95
C VAL A 271 3.73 -0.39 5.01
N GLU A 272 2.79 -1.32 4.78
CA GLU A 272 1.58 -1.05 4.00
C GLU A 272 0.79 0.13 4.57
N ALA A 273 0.56 0.14 5.88
CA ALA A 273 -0.13 1.24 6.54
C ALA A 273 0.60 2.58 6.36
N MET A 274 1.92 2.64 6.48
CA MET A 274 2.68 3.89 6.29
C MET A 274 2.60 4.39 4.85
N LEU A 275 2.65 3.50 3.86
CA LEU A 275 2.54 3.88 2.44
C LEU A 275 1.15 4.40 2.10
N THR A 276 0.12 3.69 2.58
CA THR A 276 -1.28 3.97 2.27
C THR A 276 -1.95 4.98 3.19
N TYR A 277 -1.28 5.43 4.27
CA TYR A 277 -1.89 6.28 5.31
C TYR A 277 -2.52 7.56 4.77
N THR A 278 -1.86 8.19 3.79
CA THR A 278 -2.29 9.45 3.18
C THR A 278 -3.24 9.27 2.00
N LEU A 279 -3.67 8.04 1.71
CA LEU A 279 -4.54 7.80 0.57
C LEU A 279 -5.98 8.22 0.85
N PRO A 280 -6.65 8.82 -0.15
CA PRO A 280 -8.10 8.99 -0.10
C PRO A 280 -8.76 7.62 0.04
N LYS A 281 -9.54 7.45 1.11
CA LYS A 281 -10.34 6.24 1.34
C LYS A 281 -11.79 6.54 1.03
N TRP A 282 -12.53 5.50 0.66
CA TRP A 282 -13.97 5.58 0.54
C TRP A 282 -14.63 5.56 1.91
N TYR A 283 -15.66 6.37 2.06
CA TYR A 283 -16.52 6.42 3.24
C TYR A 283 -17.96 6.56 2.77
N ALA A 284 -18.90 6.31 3.68
CA ALA A 284 -20.32 6.56 3.44
C ALA A 284 -20.82 7.65 4.39
N MET A 285 -21.63 8.56 3.85
CA MET A 285 -22.39 9.51 4.63
C MET A 285 -23.88 9.29 4.40
N ARG A 286 -24.67 9.54 5.45
CA ARG A 286 -26.12 9.50 5.37
C ARG A 286 -26.68 10.92 5.37
N LEU A 287 -27.47 11.23 4.34
CA LEU A 287 -28.19 12.48 4.22
C LEU A 287 -29.27 12.57 5.30
N ARG A 288 -29.45 13.77 5.87
CA ARG A 288 -30.55 14.04 6.79
C ARG A 288 -31.86 14.17 6.03
N ARG A 289 -32.97 14.03 6.76
CA ARG A 289 -34.31 14.11 6.18
C ARG A 289 -34.51 15.47 5.49
N GLY A 290 -34.95 15.43 4.23
CA GLY A 290 -35.24 16.63 3.43
C GLY A 290 -34.04 17.22 2.69
N VAL A 291 -32.85 16.68 2.85
CA VAL A 291 -31.63 17.16 2.18
C VAL A 291 -31.42 16.41 0.86
N SER A 292 -31.21 17.15 -0.22
CA SER A 292 -30.88 16.58 -1.54
C SER A 292 -29.37 16.32 -1.71
N PHE A 293 -29.02 15.41 -2.62
CA PHE A 293 -27.62 15.15 -2.99
C PHE A 293 -26.94 16.40 -3.56
N GLU A 294 -27.65 17.15 -4.41
CA GLU A 294 -27.14 18.37 -5.06
C GLU A 294 -26.74 19.45 -4.04
N GLU A 295 -27.49 19.59 -2.95
CA GLU A 295 -27.12 20.51 -1.85
C GLU A 295 -25.78 20.13 -1.21
N VAL A 296 -25.57 18.84 -0.95
CA VAL A 296 -24.31 18.36 -0.37
C VAL A 296 -23.17 18.53 -1.37
N LYS A 297 -23.38 18.13 -2.63
CA LYS A 297 -22.40 18.29 -3.73
C LYS A 297 -21.93 19.74 -3.86
N LYS A 298 -22.85 20.70 -3.84
CA LYS A 298 -22.54 22.13 -3.93
C LYS A 298 -21.69 22.63 -2.76
N GLU A 299 -21.95 22.15 -1.55
CA GLU A 299 -21.16 22.56 -0.36
C GLU A 299 -19.79 21.87 -0.31
N THR A 300 -19.69 20.60 -0.71
CA THR A 300 -18.42 19.86 -0.72
C THR A 300 -17.46 20.35 -1.81
N LEU A 301 -17.95 20.85 -2.94
CA LEU A 301 -17.13 21.45 -4.00
C LEU A 301 -16.37 22.70 -3.54
N LYS A 302 -16.80 23.35 -2.45
CA LYS A 302 -16.11 24.51 -1.84
C LYS A 302 -14.96 24.11 -0.92
N LEU A 303 -14.75 22.80 -0.69
CA LEU A 303 -13.66 22.29 0.14
C LEU A 303 -12.39 22.13 -0.70
N GLN A 304 -11.24 22.23 -0.04
CA GLN A 304 -9.94 21.99 -0.66
C GLN A 304 -9.13 21.03 0.24
N PRO A 305 -8.78 19.82 -0.25
CA PRO A 305 -9.22 19.24 -1.53
C PRO A 305 -10.72 18.90 -1.50
N ALA A 306 -11.39 19.03 -2.64
CA ALA A 306 -12.79 18.62 -2.77
C ALA A 306 -12.87 17.08 -2.73
N PRO A 307 -13.79 16.49 -1.93
CA PRO A 307 -13.98 15.04 -1.92
C PRO A 307 -14.60 14.57 -3.23
N GLU A 308 -14.19 13.40 -3.71
CA GLU A 308 -14.88 12.71 -4.79
C GLU A 308 -16.21 12.18 -4.24
N LEU A 309 -17.33 12.49 -4.90
CA LEU A 309 -18.65 12.03 -4.46
C LEU A 309 -19.19 10.98 -5.44
N PHE A 310 -19.79 9.94 -4.88
CA PHE A 310 -20.47 8.89 -5.62
C PHE A 310 -21.86 8.66 -5.02
N TYR A 311 -22.90 8.99 -5.79
CA TYR A 311 -24.29 8.81 -5.39
C TYR A 311 -25.01 7.90 -6.39
N PRO A 312 -25.24 6.62 -6.03
CA PRO A 312 -25.75 5.64 -6.97
C PRO A 312 -27.25 5.87 -7.23
N VAL A 313 -27.61 6.26 -8.45
CA VAL A 313 -28.99 6.49 -8.90
C VAL A 313 -29.36 5.58 -10.06
N GLU A 314 -30.58 5.06 -10.05
CA GLU A 314 -31.23 4.30 -11.11
C GLU A 314 -32.22 5.20 -11.84
N THR A 315 -32.12 5.26 -13.17
CA THR A 315 -33.03 6.04 -14.01
C THR A 315 -34.25 5.19 -14.40
N ILE A 316 -35.39 5.44 -13.77
CA ILE A 316 -36.65 4.72 -14.02
C ILE A 316 -37.54 5.55 -14.94
N ARG A 317 -37.87 5.02 -16.13
CA ARG A 317 -38.94 5.58 -16.96
C ARG A 317 -40.29 5.10 -16.44
N LYS A 318 -41.08 6.00 -15.85
CA LYS A 318 -42.48 5.72 -15.51
C LYS A 318 -43.41 6.34 -16.54
N HIS A 319 -44.26 5.51 -17.16
CA HIS A 319 -45.40 6.00 -17.92
C HIS A 319 -46.52 6.36 -16.95
N LEU A 320 -46.81 7.65 -16.81
CA LEU A 320 -47.92 8.16 -16.00
C LEU A 320 -48.84 8.97 -16.91
N ARG A 321 -50.10 8.51 -17.06
CA ARG A 321 -51.18 9.19 -17.79
C ARG A 321 -50.75 9.76 -19.16
N GLY A 322 -50.15 8.94 -20.01
CA GLY A 322 -49.78 9.31 -21.38
C GLY A 322 -48.51 10.15 -21.55
N LYS A 323 -47.78 10.45 -20.46
CA LYS A 323 -46.45 11.08 -20.50
C LYS A 323 -45.41 10.15 -19.89
N SER A 324 -44.29 9.97 -20.57
CA SER A 324 -43.10 9.30 -20.02
C SER A 324 -42.38 10.30 -19.11
N ALA A 325 -42.29 9.98 -17.82
CA ALA A 325 -41.47 10.71 -16.87
C ALA A 325 -40.21 9.89 -16.56
N VAL A 326 -39.04 10.52 -16.68
CA VAL A 326 -37.76 9.97 -16.23
C VAL A 326 -37.62 10.32 -14.75
N ILE A 327 -37.51 9.30 -13.89
CA ILE A 327 -37.41 9.45 -12.44
C ILE A 327 -36.10 8.79 -12.01
N GLU A 328 -35.16 9.58 -11.50
CA GLU A 328 -33.96 9.07 -10.86
C GLU A 328 -34.27 8.63 -9.44
N ARG A 329 -33.97 7.36 -9.11
CA ARG A 329 -34.19 6.77 -7.80
C ARG A 329 -32.86 6.24 -7.25
N PRO A 330 -32.42 6.65 -6.05
CA PRO A 330 -31.17 6.13 -5.49
C PRO A 330 -31.26 4.62 -5.20
N PHE A 331 -30.21 3.87 -5.57
CA PHE A 331 -30.07 2.44 -5.24
C PHE A 331 -30.05 2.23 -3.71
N ILE A 332 -29.35 3.12 -3.00
CA ILE A 332 -29.35 3.16 -1.53
C ILE A 332 -29.86 4.53 -1.11
N THR A 333 -31.06 4.55 -0.55
CA THR A 333 -31.73 5.79 -0.18
C THR A 333 -30.89 6.57 0.84
N GLN A 334 -30.73 7.88 0.60
CA GLN A 334 -30.02 8.81 1.49
C GLN A 334 -28.56 8.47 1.78
N THR A 335 -27.92 7.57 1.03
CA THR A 335 -26.52 7.21 1.25
C THR A 335 -25.67 7.70 0.11
N VAL A 336 -24.69 8.55 0.42
CA VAL A 336 -23.71 9.08 -0.51
C VAL A 336 -22.36 8.51 -0.13
N PHE A 337 -21.65 7.94 -1.09
CA PHE A 337 -20.27 7.52 -0.91
C PHE A 337 -19.35 8.68 -1.26
N PHE A 338 -18.21 8.79 -0.57
CA PHE A 338 -17.24 9.82 -0.85
C PHE A 338 -15.81 9.35 -0.62
N LYS A 339 -14.89 9.77 -1.47
CA LYS A 339 -13.45 9.49 -1.38
C LYS A 339 -12.73 10.73 -0.89
N THR A 340 -12.04 10.62 0.25
CA THR A 340 -11.22 11.71 0.80
C THR A 340 -10.20 11.17 1.79
N ASN A 341 -9.22 11.99 2.16
CA ASN A 341 -8.28 11.61 3.20
C ASN A 341 -8.94 11.64 4.58
N PRO A 342 -8.57 10.74 5.52
CA PRO A 342 -9.13 10.69 6.86
C PRO A 342 -9.12 12.05 7.60
N GLU A 343 -8.04 12.82 7.47
CA GLU A 343 -7.86 14.13 8.10
C GLU A 343 -8.87 15.19 7.62
N ASN A 344 -9.39 15.05 6.40
CA ASN A 344 -10.32 16.01 5.79
C ASN A 344 -11.77 15.78 6.20
N ILE A 345 -12.10 14.62 6.79
CA ILE A 345 -13.47 14.26 7.15
C ILE A 345 -14.01 15.22 8.22
N ARG A 346 -13.26 15.47 9.29
CA ARG A 346 -13.73 16.33 10.38
C ARG A 346 -13.95 17.78 9.91
N PRO A 347 -13.01 18.43 9.21
CA PRO A 347 -13.25 19.75 8.59
C PRO A 347 -14.47 19.77 7.65
N MET A 348 -14.66 18.72 6.85
CA MET A 348 -15.81 18.60 5.96
C MET A 348 -17.13 18.59 6.73
N PHE A 349 -17.26 17.71 7.73
CA PHE A 349 -18.51 17.60 8.52
C PHE A 349 -18.74 18.78 9.47
N SER A 350 -17.74 19.61 9.77
CA SER A 350 -17.98 20.92 10.39
C SER A 350 -18.78 21.87 9.49
N ARG A 351 -18.72 21.69 8.15
CA ARG A 351 -19.46 22.50 7.17
C ARG A 351 -20.79 21.88 6.71
N ILE A 352 -20.86 20.55 6.62
CA ILE A 352 -22.05 19.84 6.11
C ILE A 352 -22.77 19.03 7.20
N GLY A 353 -22.41 19.16 8.47
CA GLY A 353 -22.96 18.36 9.57
C GLY A 353 -24.46 18.56 9.83
N ASP A 354 -24.98 19.71 9.40
CA ASP A 354 -26.41 20.06 9.35
C ASP A 354 -27.16 19.34 8.21
N LYS A 355 -26.44 18.82 7.21
CA LYS A 355 -26.97 18.18 6.00
C LYS A 355 -26.78 16.66 5.97
N ALA A 356 -25.64 16.19 6.48
CA ALA A 356 -25.28 14.77 6.46
C ALA A 356 -24.45 14.39 7.69
N TRP A 357 -24.34 13.10 7.96
CA TRP A 357 -23.43 12.56 8.97
C TRP A 357 -22.64 11.35 8.42
N CYS A 358 -21.39 11.19 8.85
CA CYS A 358 -20.51 10.12 8.41
C CYS A 358 -20.77 8.83 9.20
N ILE A 359 -20.82 7.69 8.50
CA ILE A 359 -20.95 6.38 9.14
C ILE A 359 -19.66 6.03 9.91
N ARG A 360 -19.83 5.53 11.13
CA ARG A 360 -18.75 5.11 12.03
C ARG A 360 -18.76 3.61 12.24
N THR A 361 -17.61 3.08 12.64
CA THR A 361 -17.44 1.65 12.94
C THR A 361 -18.30 1.18 14.12
N SER A 362 -18.65 2.08 15.04
CA SER A 362 -19.64 1.83 16.09
C SER A 362 -20.44 3.11 16.38
N GLY A 363 -21.54 2.98 17.13
CA GLY A 363 -22.43 4.09 17.47
C GLY A 363 -21.85 5.11 18.47
N ASN A 364 -20.64 4.88 18.98
CA ASN A 364 -19.99 5.77 19.94
C ASN A 364 -19.42 7.01 19.23
N PHE A 365 -19.49 8.17 19.91
CA PHE A 365 -19.01 9.44 19.34
C PHE A 365 -17.49 9.43 19.05
N ASP A 366 -16.73 8.69 19.84
CA ASP A 366 -15.27 8.55 19.68
C ASP A 366 -14.87 7.41 18.73
N ALA A 367 -15.83 6.67 18.18
CA ALA A 367 -15.53 5.59 17.25
C ALA A 367 -14.96 6.13 15.93
N PRO A 368 -13.94 5.48 15.34
CA PRO A 368 -13.40 5.93 14.06
C PRO A 368 -14.44 5.81 12.93
N TYR A 369 -14.32 6.68 11.93
CA TYR A 369 -15.13 6.61 10.72
C TYR A 369 -14.92 5.27 9.99
N ALA A 370 -16.00 4.71 9.46
CA ALA A 370 -15.95 3.43 8.77
C ALA A 370 -15.41 3.63 7.34
N ALA A 371 -14.14 3.28 7.15
CA ALA A 371 -13.54 3.25 5.82
C ALA A 371 -14.04 2.02 5.05
N ILE A 372 -14.44 2.22 3.80
CA ILE A 372 -14.86 1.18 2.86
C ILE A 372 -13.62 0.74 2.06
N PRO A 373 -13.27 -0.55 2.05
CA PRO A 373 -12.19 -1.06 1.22
C PRO A 373 -12.41 -0.75 -0.27
N GLN A 374 -11.35 -0.38 -0.99
CA GLN A 374 -11.43 -0.05 -2.42
C GLN A 374 -12.01 -1.22 -3.24
N ALA A 375 -11.61 -2.46 -2.93
CA ALA A 375 -12.14 -3.66 -3.59
C ALA A 375 -13.66 -3.82 -3.40
N ASP A 376 -14.18 -3.52 -2.21
CA ASP A 376 -15.62 -3.58 -1.93
C ASP A 376 -16.37 -2.46 -2.67
N MET A 377 -15.80 -1.26 -2.74
CA MET A 377 -16.38 -0.16 -3.51
C MET A 377 -16.41 -0.49 -5.02
N LEU A 378 -15.31 -1.03 -5.56
CA LEU A 378 -15.24 -1.47 -6.95
C LEU A 378 -16.25 -2.58 -7.24
N ARG A 379 -16.39 -3.56 -6.33
CA ARG A 379 -17.40 -4.62 -6.44
C ARG A 379 -18.81 -4.04 -6.43
N PHE A 380 -19.08 -3.06 -5.58
CA PHE A 380 -20.37 -2.37 -5.53
C PHE A 380 -20.66 -1.60 -6.82
N GLN A 381 -19.71 -0.78 -7.30
CA GLN A 381 -19.79 -0.03 -8.56
C GLN A 381 -20.04 -0.94 -9.77
N LYS A 382 -19.30 -2.06 -9.86
CA LYS A 382 -19.49 -3.10 -10.88
C LYS A 382 -20.89 -3.71 -10.81
N ALA A 383 -21.39 -4.01 -9.60
CA ALA A 383 -22.70 -4.63 -9.41
C ALA A 383 -23.87 -3.72 -9.82
N ILE A 384 -23.72 -2.39 -9.72
CA ILE A 384 -24.75 -1.42 -10.11
C ILE A 384 -24.57 -0.85 -11.52
N GLY A 385 -23.50 -1.25 -12.23
CA GLY A 385 -23.24 -0.83 -13.61
C GLY A 385 -22.82 0.63 -13.78
N VAL A 386 -22.25 1.26 -12.75
CA VAL A 386 -21.82 2.69 -12.80
C VAL A 386 -20.32 2.78 -12.52
N PHE A 387 -19.53 3.06 -13.55
CA PHE A 387 -18.07 2.96 -13.52
C PHE A 387 -17.33 4.31 -13.34
N SER A 388 -17.98 5.45 -13.61
CA SER A 388 -17.47 6.79 -13.27
C SER A 388 -18.61 7.82 -13.18
N ALA A 389 -18.36 8.95 -12.52
CA ALA A 389 -19.32 10.05 -12.37
C ALA A 389 -19.70 10.75 -13.70
N ASP A 390 -18.95 10.46 -14.78
CA ASP A 390 -19.03 11.16 -16.07
C ASP A 390 -19.32 10.21 -17.26
N SER A 391 -19.76 8.97 -17.01
CA SER A 391 -20.09 8.03 -18.09
C SER A 391 -21.47 8.35 -18.70
N GLU A 392 -21.55 8.51 -20.03
CA GLU A 392 -22.83 8.63 -20.75
C GLU A 392 -23.65 7.34 -20.60
N ILE A 393 -24.84 7.48 -20.02
CA ILE A 393 -25.72 6.38 -19.64
C ILE A 393 -26.64 6.05 -20.82
N PHE A 394 -26.42 4.90 -21.46
CA PHE A 394 -27.46 4.28 -22.29
C PHE A 394 -28.46 3.55 -21.37
N PRO A 395 -29.77 3.64 -21.63
CA PRO A 395 -30.77 3.00 -20.78
C PRO A 395 -30.58 1.47 -20.74
N LEU A 396 -30.52 0.91 -19.53
CA LEU A 396 -30.54 -0.53 -19.31
C LEU A 396 -31.79 -1.16 -19.97
N GLY A 397 -31.55 -2.11 -20.88
CA GLY A 397 -32.57 -2.73 -21.74
C GLY A 397 -32.64 -2.20 -23.18
N SER A 398 -31.81 -1.23 -23.58
CA SER A 398 -31.74 -0.77 -24.98
C SER A 398 -30.92 -1.68 -25.90
N LEU A 399 -30.17 -2.62 -25.33
CA LEU A 399 -29.48 -3.69 -26.05
C LEU A 399 -29.99 -5.01 -25.50
N THR A 400 -30.94 -5.62 -26.22
CA THR A 400 -31.34 -7.02 -26.02
C THR A 400 -30.44 -7.86 -26.92
N PRO A 401 -29.51 -8.65 -26.36
CA PRO A 401 -28.69 -9.55 -27.15
C PRO A 401 -29.59 -10.48 -27.98
N LYS A 402 -29.31 -10.60 -29.27
CA LYS A 402 -30.06 -11.48 -30.17
C LYS A 402 -29.53 -12.91 -30.08
N PRO A 403 -30.38 -13.92 -30.35
CA PRO A 403 -29.90 -15.27 -30.61
C PRO A 403 -28.74 -15.28 -31.62
N GLY A 404 -27.63 -15.90 -31.27
CA GLY A 404 -26.39 -15.96 -32.05
C GLY A 404 -25.30 -14.96 -31.65
N GLU A 405 -25.56 -14.02 -30.74
CA GLU A 405 -24.56 -13.05 -30.27
C GLU A 405 -23.70 -13.61 -29.12
N SER A 406 -22.40 -13.33 -29.19
CA SER A 406 -21.44 -13.70 -28.15
C SER A 406 -21.48 -12.71 -27.00
N VAL A 407 -21.53 -13.24 -25.78
CA VAL A 407 -21.66 -12.48 -24.55
C VAL A 407 -20.72 -13.00 -23.44
N ILE A 408 -20.43 -12.18 -22.44
CA ILE A 408 -19.72 -12.54 -21.22
C ILE A 408 -20.69 -12.51 -20.04
N LEU A 409 -20.68 -13.56 -19.21
CA LEU A 409 -21.53 -13.66 -18.03
C LEU A 409 -20.91 -12.88 -16.84
N ILE A 410 -21.74 -12.13 -16.11
CA ILE A 410 -21.38 -11.31 -14.94
C ILE A 410 -22.00 -11.86 -13.63
N GLN A 411 -22.90 -12.85 -13.72
CA GLN A 411 -23.53 -13.47 -12.56
C GLN A 411 -22.49 -14.10 -11.60
N ALA A 412 -22.70 -13.94 -10.30
CA ALA A 412 -21.91 -14.64 -9.28
C ALA A 412 -21.96 -16.15 -9.56
N ASP A 413 -20.80 -16.80 -9.51
CA ASP A 413 -20.50 -18.20 -9.89
C ASP A 413 -20.07 -18.42 -11.37
N TYR A 414 -20.32 -17.47 -12.28
CA TYR A 414 -20.03 -17.63 -13.72
C TYR A 414 -19.32 -16.42 -14.38
N SER A 415 -18.90 -15.46 -13.57
CA SER A 415 -18.18 -14.25 -13.98
C SER A 415 -17.01 -14.55 -14.94
N GLY A 416 -16.98 -13.85 -16.08
CA GLY A 416 -15.87 -13.87 -17.03
C GLY A 416 -15.91 -14.99 -18.07
N ARG A 417 -16.98 -15.79 -18.13
CA ARG A 417 -17.13 -16.84 -19.15
C ARG A 417 -17.85 -16.33 -20.39
N GLU A 418 -17.30 -16.67 -21.55
CA GLU A 418 -17.93 -16.44 -22.86
C GLU A 418 -19.08 -17.41 -23.10
N ALA A 419 -20.15 -16.92 -23.69
CA ALA A 419 -21.34 -17.68 -24.06
C ALA A 419 -21.96 -17.14 -25.36
N VAL A 420 -22.80 -17.93 -25.99
CA VAL A 420 -23.65 -17.50 -27.12
C VAL A 420 -25.11 -17.56 -26.66
N ILE A 421 -25.89 -16.53 -26.96
CA ILE A 421 -27.33 -16.55 -26.71
C ILE A 421 -27.99 -17.49 -27.72
N GLU A 422 -28.71 -18.51 -27.26
CA GLU A 422 -29.50 -19.38 -28.14
C GLU A 422 -30.95 -18.93 -28.26
N ASP A 423 -31.54 -18.40 -27.17
CA ASP A 423 -32.96 -18.10 -27.12
C ASP A 423 -33.27 -17.04 -26.06
N VAL A 424 -34.33 -16.24 -26.28
CA VAL A 424 -34.76 -15.18 -25.37
C VAL A 424 -36.25 -15.37 -25.06
N PHE A 425 -36.59 -15.57 -23.79
CA PHE A 425 -37.96 -15.71 -23.32
C PHE A 425 -38.38 -14.47 -22.53
N GLU A 426 -39.50 -13.86 -22.91
CA GLU A 426 -40.16 -12.86 -22.08
C GLU A 426 -41.16 -13.56 -21.15
N ASN A 427 -41.05 -13.32 -19.85
CA ASN A 427 -42.03 -13.82 -18.89
C ASN A 427 -42.92 -12.69 -18.37
N ASN A 428 -44.18 -13.00 -18.02
CA ASN A 428 -45.24 -12.05 -17.62
C ASN A 428 -44.93 -11.20 -16.37
N CYS A 429 -43.73 -11.28 -15.80
CA CYS A 429 -43.25 -10.53 -14.65
C CYS A 429 -42.05 -9.62 -14.96
N SER A 430 -41.95 -9.07 -16.18
CA SER A 430 -40.88 -8.13 -16.59
C SER A 430 -39.46 -8.69 -16.45
N THR A 431 -39.32 -10.01 -16.40
CA THR A 431 -38.03 -10.72 -16.34
C THR A 431 -37.81 -11.42 -17.67
N VAL A 432 -36.73 -11.07 -18.35
CA VAL A 432 -36.29 -11.73 -19.59
C VAL A 432 -35.39 -12.90 -19.19
N MET A 433 -35.67 -14.11 -19.68
CA MET A 433 -34.82 -15.28 -19.48
C MET A 433 -34.02 -15.56 -20.75
N PHE A 434 -32.71 -15.72 -20.62
CA PHE A 434 -31.82 -16.08 -21.72
C PHE A 434 -31.47 -17.56 -21.65
N ARG A 435 -31.56 -18.27 -22.78
CA ARG A 435 -30.87 -19.55 -22.98
C ARG A 435 -29.47 -19.24 -23.50
N VAL A 436 -28.45 -19.71 -22.79
CA VAL A 436 -27.05 -19.44 -23.11
C VAL A 436 -26.30 -20.75 -23.31
N LYS A 437 -25.44 -20.80 -24.33
CA LYS A 437 -24.52 -21.90 -24.59
C LYS A 437 -23.10 -21.45 -24.30
N LEU A 438 -22.44 -22.08 -23.33
CA LEU A 438 -21.04 -21.80 -23.01
C LEU A 438 -20.13 -22.36 -24.12
N THR A 439 -19.12 -21.59 -24.52
CA THR A 439 -18.05 -22.04 -25.41
C THR A 439 -17.08 -22.92 -24.63
N THR A 440 -17.46 -24.18 -24.39
CA THR A 440 -16.56 -25.21 -23.82
C THR A 440 -16.56 -26.45 -24.70
N ASP A 441 -15.40 -27.12 -24.82
CA ASP A 441 -15.17 -28.29 -25.71
C ASP A 441 -16.02 -29.54 -25.40
N TYR A 442 -16.74 -29.53 -24.27
CA TYR A 442 -17.65 -30.60 -23.86
C TYR A 442 -19.07 -30.04 -23.81
N GLY A 443 -19.88 -30.44 -24.80
CA GLY A 443 -21.24 -29.94 -25.03
C GLY A 443 -22.24 -30.37 -23.95
N TYR A 444 -22.27 -29.64 -22.83
CA TYR A 444 -23.33 -29.73 -21.83
C TYR A 444 -24.40 -28.66 -22.10
N GLU A 445 -25.67 -29.07 -22.18
CA GLU A 445 -26.82 -28.16 -22.21
C GLU A 445 -27.19 -27.77 -20.77
N TRP A 446 -27.28 -26.47 -20.48
CA TRP A 446 -27.69 -26.00 -19.16
C TRP A 446 -28.68 -24.84 -19.23
N ARG A 447 -29.64 -24.79 -18.30
CA ARG A 447 -30.71 -23.79 -18.24
C ARG A 447 -30.57 -22.98 -16.95
N ALA A 448 -30.25 -21.70 -17.08
CA ALA A 448 -30.07 -20.79 -15.96
C ALA A 448 -31.08 -19.63 -16.03
N LYS A 449 -31.59 -19.19 -14.88
CA LYS A 449 -32.36 -17.95 -14.78
C LYS A 449 -31.37 -16.79 -14.61
N ILE A 450 -31.00 -16.16 -15.72
CA ILE A 450 -30.04 -15.05 -15.74
C ILE A 450 -30.80 -13.76 -16.05
N ASP A 451 -30.61 -12.74 -15.23
CA ASP A 451 -31.16 -11.41 -15.46
C ASP A 451 -30.32 -10.68 -16.52
N ALA A 452 -30.96 -9.88 -17.38
CA ALA A 452 -30.28 -9.15 -18.46
C ALA A 452 -29.11 -8.27 -17.98
N ARG A 453 -29.13 -7.83 -16.71
CA ARG A 453 -28.05 -7.06 -16.06
C ARG A 453 -26.76 -7.86 -15.83
N GLN A 454 -26.79 -9.17 -16.03
CA GLN A 454 -25.70 -10.09 -15.74
C GLN A 454 -25.02 -10.63 -17.01
N VAL A 455 -25.19 -9.95 -18.14
CA VAL A 455 -24.72 -10.37 -19.46
C VAL A 455 -24.12 -9.15 -20.20
N GLU A 456 -22.93 -9.29 -20.77
CA GLU A 456 -22.21 -8.24 -21.51
C GLU A 456 -21.97 -8.68 -22.97
N LEU A 457 -22.15 -7.81 -23.97
CA LEU A 457 -21.95 -8.14 -25.40
C LEU A 457 -20.48 -8.02 -25.80
N ILE A 458 -19.95 -9.02 -26.52
CA ILE A 458 -18.61 -8.92 -27.13
C ILE A 458 -18.75 -8.18 -28.46
N SER A 459 -18.18 -6.97 -28.56
CA SER A 459 -18.15 -6.24 -29.83
C SER A 459 -17.30 -6.98 -30.87
N ARG A 460 -17.85 -7.18 -32.06
CA ARG A 460 -17.07 -7.60 -33.22
C ARG A 460 -16.15 -6.43 -33.62
N ALA A 461 -14.86 -6.70 -33.72
CA ALA A 461 -13.95 -5.83 -34.43
C ALA A 461 -14.31 -5.91 -35.92
N ASP A 462 -14.68 -4.78 -36.51
CA ASP A 462 -14.63 -4.58 -37.96
C ASP A 462 -13.18 -4.47 -38.42
#